data_AF-A0A838JLN2-F1
#
_entry.id   AF-A0A838JLN2-F1
#
_cell.length_a   1.000
_cell.length_b   1.000
_cell.length_c   1.000
_cell.angle_alpha   90.00
_cell.angle_beta   90.00
_cell.angle_gamma   90.00
#
_symmetry.space_group_name_H-M   'P 1'
#
loop_
_entity.id
_entity.type
_entity.pdbx_description
1 polymer ?
#
loop_
_entity_poly.entity_id
_entity_poly.type
_entity_poly.pdbx_seq_one_letter_code
_entity_poly.pdbx_strand_id
1 'polypeptide(L)'
;MKDPAYRRAGFWTYVDVRDAAAACRLAIEATFSGHRIFNVAAPTSNMREPTQELIRRFFPELNDIRSEQDANWSGLDSTRAERELGFRARHTWERCTSD
;
A
#
# COMPACT_ATOMS: atom_id res chain seq x y z
N MET A 1 -6.24 3.19 -13.52
CA MET A 1 -5.02 3.10 -14.35
C MET A 1 -5.23 2.04 -15.45
N LYS A 2 -4.59 2.12 -16.63
CA LYS A 2 -5.00 1.29 -17.80
C LYS A 2 -4.21 -0.02 -18.04
N ASP A 3 -2.95 -0.12 -17.63
CA ASP A 3 -2.15 -1.34 -17.82
C ASP A 3 -1.54 -1.84 -16.50
N PRO A 4 -2.02 -2.97 -15.94
CA PRO A 4 -1.45 -3.58 -14.75
C PRO A 4 0.01 -4.03 -14.96
N ALA A 5 0.42 -4.43 -16.16
CA ALA A 5 1.73 -5.00 -16.42
C ALA A 5 2.85 -3.98 -16.16
N TYR A 6 2.63 -2.72 -16.54
CA TYR A 6 3.57 -1.62 -16.34
C TYR A 6 3.93 -1.37 -14.86
N ARG A 7 3.01 -1.68 -13.93
CA ARG A 7 3.16 -1.37 -12.49
C ARG A 7 3.42 -2.61 -11.63
N ARG A 8 3.56 -3.80 -12.24
CA ARG A 8 3.74 -5.06 -11.52
C ARG A 8 4.94 -5.06 -10.57
N ALA A 9 6.03 -4.37 -10.91
CA ALA A 9 7.26 -4.37 -10.12
C ALA A 9 7.07 -3.72 -8.73
N GLY A 10 6.09 -2.82 -8.59
CA GLY A 10 5.71 -2.23 -7.32
C GLY A 10 4.45 -2.84 -6.71
N PHE A 11 4.04 -4.05 -7.14
CA PHE A 11 2.83 -4.76 -6.68
C PHE A 11 1.56 -3.90 -6.68
N TRP A 12 1.47 -2.94 -7.62
CA TRP A 12 0.35 -2.00 -7.72
C TRP A 12 0.10 -1.17 -6.44
N THR A 13 1.07 -1.13 -5.53
CA THR A 13 1.00 -0.33 -4.32
C THR A 13 0.87 1.15 -4.69
N TYR A 14 0.11 1.87 -3.88
CA TYR A 14 -0.11 3.30 -4.01
C TYR A 14 0.10 3.99 -2.67
N VAL A 15 0.64 5.20 -2.72
CA VAL A 15 0.63 6.14 -1.60
C VAL A 15 0.53 7.54 -2.20
N ASP A 16 -0.41 8.34 -1.69
CA ASP A 16 -0.50 9.75 -2.06
C ASP A 16 0.67 10.53 -1.45
N VAL A 17 1.18 11.54 -2.15
CA VAL A 17 2.30 12.36 -1.66
C VAL A 17 2.00 13.03 -0.32
N ARG A 18 0.75 13.40 -0.04
CA ARG A 18 0.33 14.00 1.24
C ARG A 18 0.38 12.98 2.37
N ASP A 19 -0.02 11.74 2.10
CA ASP A 19 0.06 10.65 3.07
C ASP A 19 1.52 10.24 3.33
N ALA A 20 2.35 10.21 2.28
CA ALA A 20 3.79 9.95 2.42
C ALA A 20 4.49 11.03 3.26
N ALA A 21 4.21 12.31 3.00
CA ALA A 21 4.74 13.42 3.78
C ALA A 21 4.28 13.35 5.26
N ALA A 22 3.01 13.01 5.50
CA ALA A 22 2.50 12.80 6.86
C ALA A 22 3.23 11.66 7.58
N ALA A 23 3.48 10.54 6.90
CA ALA A 23 4.23 9.42 7.48
C ALA A 23 5.68 9.80 7.85
N CYS A 24 6.37 10.57 6.99
CA CYS A 24 7.71 11.08 7.30
C CYS A 24 7.70 11.97 8.56
N ARG A 25 6.72 12.88 8.68
CA ARG A 25 6.56 13.73 9.87
C ARG A 25 6.33 12.88 11.13
N LEU A 26 5.41 11.91 11.06
CA LEU A 26 5.11 11.01 12.18
C LEU A 26 6.33 10.18 12.59
N ALA A 27 7.15 9.72 11.64
CA ALA A 27 8.37 8.98 11.94
C ALA A 27 9.43 9.84 12.67
N ILE A 28 9.53 11.13 12.35
CA ILE A 28 10.43 12.08 13.03
C ILE A 28 9.92 12.39 14.45
N GLU A 29 8.61 12.49 14.63
CA GLU A 29 7.97 12.82 15.92
C GLU A 29 7.83 11.60 16.85
N ALA A 30 8.00 10.38 16.33
CA ALA A 30 7.82 9.15 17.09
C ALA A 30 9.02 8.85 18.01
N THR A 31 8.71 8.29 19.18
CA THR A 31 9.72 7.84 20.14
C THR A 31 9.95 6.34 20.01
N PHE A 32 11.08 5.94 19.41
CA PHE A 32 11.54 4.55 19.38
C PHE A 32 13.07 4.46 19.42
N SER A 33 13.60 3.32 19.88
CA SER A 33 15.04 3.08 19.95
C SER A 33 15.55 2.28 18.75
N GLY A 34 16.69 2.70 18.21
CA GLY A 34 17.36 2.03 17.09
C GLY A 34 16.61 2.20 15.76
N HIS A 35 16.80 1.24 14.85
CA HIS A 35 16.22 1.27 13.51
C HIS A 35 14.87 0.55 13.46
N ARG A 36 13.91 1.09 12.70
CA ARG A 36 12.61 0.49 12.43
C ARG A 36 12.25 0.65 10.97
N ILE A 37 11.64 -0.39 10.40
CA ILE A 37 11.13 -0.42 9.02
C ILE A 37 9.61 -0.38 9.07
N PHE A 38 9.02 0.50 8.26
CA PHE A 38 7.59 0.71 8.12
C PHE A 38 7.21 0.66 6.64
N ASN A 39 6.14 -0.07 6.32
CA ASN A 39 5.45 0.12 5.04
C ASN A 39 4.48 1.29 5.18
N VAL A 40 4.47 2.15 4.16
CA VAL A 40 3.55 3.29 4.07
C VAL A 40 2.86 3.20 2.72
N ALA A 41 1.60 2.77 2.76
CA ALA A 41 0.76 2.61 1.58
C ALA A 41 -0.69 2.93 1.90
N ALA A 42 -1.46 3.28 0.86
CA ALA A 42 -2.91 3.20 0.90
C ALA A 42 -3.36 1.76 1.21
N PRO A 43 -4.56 1.56 1.78
CA PRO A 43 -5.06 0.22 2.07
C PRO A 43 -5.36 -0.57 0.79
N THR A 44 -5.67 0.12 -0.31
CA THR A 44 -5.97 -0.47 -1.62
C THR A 44 -4.87 -0.19 -2.64
N SER A 45 -4.75 -1.09 -3.62
CA SER A 45 -3.90 -0.95 -4.79
C SER A 45 -4.44 0.12 -5.75
N ASN A 46 -3.62 0.58 -6.69
CA ASN A 46 -4.04 1.51 -7.75
C ASN A 46 -4.73 0.85 -8.95
N MET A 47 -5.30 -0.34 -8.75
CA MET A 47 -5.93 -1.15 -9.79
C MET A 47 -7.41 -1.37 -9.48
N ARG A 48 -8.21 -1.51 -10.54
CA ARG A 48 -9.64 -1.83 -10.40
C ARG A 48 -9.85 -3.32 -10.22
N GLU A 49 -8.97 -4.11 -10.81
CA GLU A 49 -8.93 -5.56 -10.72
C GLU A 49 -8.46 -6.01 -9.33
N PRO A 50 -9.04 -7.10 -8.78
CA PRO A 50 -8.61 -7.65 -7.50
C PRO A 50 -7.12 -7.99 -7.50
N THR A 51 -6.41 -7.61 -6.44
CA THR A 51 -4.96 -7.81 -6.30
C THR A 51 -4.59 -9.29 -6.42
N GLN A 52 -5.43 -10.20 -5.93
CA GLN A 52 -5.17 -11.64 -6.04
C GLN A 52 -5.26 -12.16 -7.48
N GLU A 53 -6.14 -11.62 -8.31
CA GLU A 53 -6.21 -11.96 -9.74
C GLU A 53 -4.97 -11.46 -10.48
N LEU A 54 -4.50 -10.26 -10.13
CA LEU A 54 -3.27 -9.70 -10.67
C LEU A 54 -2.04 -10.53 -10.27
N ILE A 55 -1.96 -10.99 -9.02
CA ILE A 55 -0.87 -11.88 -8.57
C ILE A 55 -0.90 -13.19 -9.36
N ARG A 56 -2.06 -13.86 -9.48
CA ARG A 56 -2.17 -15.10 -10.28
C ARG A 56 -1.74 -14.91 -11.74
N ARG A 57 -2.03 -13.74 -12.31
CA ARG A 57 -1.70 -13.41 -13.71
C ARG A 57 -0.23 -13.10 -13.94
N PHE A 58 0.39 -12.33 -13.04
CA PHE A 58 1.74 -11.78 -13.27
C PHE A 58 2.84 -12.46 -12.47
N PHE A 59 2.47 -13.19 -11.41
CA PHE A 59 3.37 -13.90 -10.51
C PHE A 59 2.78 -15.28 -10.13
N PRO A 60 2.47 -16.15 -11.12
CA PRO A 60 1.85 -17.46 -10.87
C PRO A 60 2.70 -18.38 -9.98
N GLU A 61 3.98 -18.09 -9.81
CA GLU A 61 4.89 -18.81 -8.92
C GLU A 61 4.66 -18.52 -7.42
N LEU A 62 3.93 -17.44 -7.09
CA LEU A 62 3.65 -17.06 -5.71
C LEU A 62 2.48 -17.88 -5.16
N ASN A 63 2.81 -18.88 -4.35
CA ASN A 63 1.85 -19.80 -3.75
C ASN A 63 1.51 -19.50 -2.28
N ASP A 64 2.31 -18.64 -1.64
CA ASP A 64 2.12 -18.24 -0.24
C ASP A 64 1.68 -16.77 -0.18
N ILE A 65 0.35 -16.59 -0.12
CA ILE A 65 -0.30 -15.29 0.02
C ILE A 65 -1.25 -15.44 1.19
N ARG A 66 -1.18 -14.51 2.16
CA ARG A 66 -2.10 -14.50 3.31
C ARG A 66 -3.56 -14.57 2.82
N SER A 67 -4.42 -15.30 3.51
CA SER A 67 -5.73 -15.72 2.97
C SER A 67 -6.92 -14.79 3.27
N GLU A 68 -6.71 -13.59 3.82
CA GLU A 68 -7.82 -12.71 4.23
C GLU A 68 -7.46 -11.24 3.93
N GLN A 69 -7.73 -10.79 2.71
CA GLN A 69 -7.63 -9.38 2.35
C GLN A 69 -8.85 -8.91 1.57
N ASP A 70 -9.10 -7.60 1.63
CA ASP A 70 -9.99 -6.94 0.69
C ASP A 70 -9.58 -7.24 -0.76
N ALA A 71 -10.56 -7.29 -1.66
CA ALA A 71 -10.34 -7.65 -3.06
C ALA A 71 -9.18 -6.88 -3.71
N ASN A 72 -9.05 -5.58 -3.42
CA ASN A 72 -8.06 -4.69 -4.00
C ASN A 72 -6.99 -4.26 -3.00
N TRP A 73 -6.62 -5.08 -2.02
CA TRP A 73 -5.59 -4.72 -1.03
C TRP A 73 -4.26 -4.31 -1.67
N SER A 74 -3.48 -3.46 -1.00
CA SER A 74 -2.33 -2.75 -1.59
C SER A 74 -1.08 -3.56 -1.88
N GLY A 75 -1.05 -4.85 -1.54
CA GLY A 75 0.17 -5.67 -1.62
C GLY A 75 1.07 -5.54 -0.38
N LEU A 76 0.82 -4.59 0.53
CA LEU A 76 1.66 -4.32 1.69
C LEU A 76 0.87 -4.26 3.01
N ASP A 77 1.52 -4.69 4.09
CA ASP A 77 1.00 -4.59 5.46
C ASP A 77 1.54 -3.32 6.13
N SER A 78 0.67 -2.33 6.31
CA SER A 78 0.98 -1.05 6.97
C SER A 78 0.63 -1.04 8.47
N THR A 79 0.16 -2.17 9.05
CA THR A 79 -0.34 -2.27 10.44
C THR A 79 0.69 -1.79 11.47
N ARG A 80 1.99 -1.95 11.19
CA ARG A 80 3.04 -1.43 12.07
C ARG A 80 3.07 0.10 12.09
N ALA A 81 3.05 0.74 10.92
CA ALA A 81 3.05 2.21 10.82
C ALA A 81 1.80 2.79 11.49
N GLU A 82 0.68 2.12 11.32
CA GLU A 82 -0.58 2.44 11.99
C GLU A 82 -0.47 2.40 13.51
N ARG A 83 0.07 1.31 14.07
CA ARG A 83 0.16 1.12 15.53
C ARG A 83 1.22 2.01 16.18
N GLU A 84 2.39 2.13 15.56
CA GLU A 84 3.57 2.73 16.20
C GLU A 84 3.76 4.20 15.83
N LEU A 85 3.32 4.62 14.64
CA LEU A 85 3.43 6.02 14.18
C LEU A 85 2.08 6.74 14.19
N GLY A 86 0.96 6.03 14.38
CA GLY A 86 -0.38 6.60 14.20
C GLY A 86 -0.71 6.93 12.74
N PHE A 87 -0.01 6.31 11.79
CA PHE A 87 -0.22 6.55 10.36
C PHE A 87 -1.64 6.14 9.93
N ARG A 88 -2.24 6.95 9.05
CA ARG A 88 -3.51 6.67 8.38
C ARG A 88 -3.44 7.23 6.96
N ALA A 89 -3.58 6.38 5.96
CA ALA A 89 -3.74 6.84 4.58
C ALA A 89 -5.13 7.48 4.43
N ARG A 90 -5.18 8.74 4.01
CA ARG A 90 -6.42 9.52 3.87
C ARG A 90 -6.81 9.74 2.41
N HIS A 91 -5.87 9.53 1.49
CA HIS A 91 -6.02 9.85 0.08
C HIS A 91 -5.89 8.58 -0.76
N THR A 92 -7.00 8.14 -1.36
CA THR A 92 -6.99 7.05 -2.35
C THR A 92 -7.01 7.63 -3.76
N TRP A 93 -6.46 6.89 -4.72
CA TRP A 93 -6.36 7.36 -6.11
C TRP A 93 -7.76 7.55 -6.75
N GLU A 94 -8.77 6.79 -6.35
CA GLU A 94 -10.14 6.98 -6.83
C GLU A 94 -10.72 8.32 -6.39
N ARG A 95 -10.36 8.79 -5.20
CA ARG A 95 -10.80 10.10 -4.67
C ARG A 95 -10.00 11.28 -5.22
N CYS A 96 -8.79 11.03 -5.71
CA CYS A 96 -7.92 12.08 -6.26
C CYS A 96 -8.11 12.30 -7.77
N THR A 97 -8.88 11.45 -8.46
CA THR A 97 -9.11 11.53 -9.91
C THR A 97 -10.45 12.18 -10.28
N SER A 98 -11.13 12.81 -9.32
CA SER A 98 -12.43 13.48 -9.50
C SER A 98 -12.33 14.98 -9.83
N ASP A 99 -11.17 15.45 -10.31
CA ASP A 99 -10.97 16.82 -10.81
C ASP A 99 -10.88 16.85 -12.34
#